data_AF-A0A1V5YUQ8-F1
#
_entry.id   AF-A0A1V5YUQ8-F1
#
_cell.length_a   1.000
_cell.length_b   1.000
_cell.length_c   1.000
_cell.angle_alpha   90.00
_cell.angle_beta   90.00
_cell.angle_gamma   90.00
#
_symmetry.space_group_name_H-M   'P 1'
#
loop_
_entity.id
_entity.type
_entity.pdbx_description
1 polymer ?
#
loop_
_entity_poly.entity_id
_entity_poly.type
_entity_poly.pdbx_seq_one_letter_code
_entity_poly.pdbx_strand_id
1 'polypeptide(L)' 'MKNRKMKDLKTGITLIVLGNVLYVSKDFFCNITPSDLGDFILGLSLGLGVGINVIGIILVFVYIIRKEKKYRQQ' A
#
# COMPACT_ATOMS: atom_id res chain seq x y z
N MET A 1 -13.52 17.53 11.24
CA MET A 1 -13.74 16.37 10.32
C MET A 1 -12.98 16.45 8.97
N LYS A 2 -12.67 17.65 8.43
CA LYS A 2 -11.89 17.84 7.18
C LYS A 2 -10.48 17.20 7.25
N ASN A 3 -9.81 17.27 8.41
CA ASN A 3 -8.44 16.78 8.59
C ASN A 3 -8.31 15.25 8.56
N ARG A 4 -9.34 14.49 8.95
CA ARG A 4 -9.29 13.01 8.85
C ARG A 4 -9.29 12.54 7.40
N LYS A 5 -10.12 13.14 6.54
CA LYS A 5 -10.24 12.73 5.14
C LYS A 5 -8.93 12.91 4.36
N MET A 6 -8.22 14.00 4.59
CA MET A 6 -6.89 14.24 3.99
C MET A 6 -5.82 13.28 4.52
N LYS A 7 -5.96 12.81 5.77
CA LYS A 7 -5.09 11.77 6.33
C LYS A 7 -5.31 10.44 5.61
N ASP A 8 -6.55 10.03 5.36
CA ASP A 8 -6.86 8.79 4.65
C ASP A 8 -6.24 8.76 3.23
N LEU A 9 -6.30 9.88 2.50
CA LEU A 9 -5.65 10.00 1.19
C LEU A 9 -4.12 9.88 1.29
N LYS A 10 -3.51 10.60 2.24
CA LYS A 10 -2.05 10.53 2.47
C LYS A 10 -1.64 9.11 2.84
N THR A 11 -2.37 8.46 3.74
CA THR A 11 -2.14 7.07 4.12
C THR A 11 -2.26 6.12 2.93
N GLY A 12 -3.28 6.27 2.07
CA GLY A 12 -3.43 5.46 0.87
C GLY A 12 -2.25 5.58 -0.09
N ILE A 13 -1.78 6.81 -0.35
CA ILE A 13 -0.60 7.06 -1.20
C ILE A 13 0.67 6.51 -0.55
N THR A 14 0.86 6.72 0.76
CA THR A 14 2.01 6.18 1.50
C THR A 14 2.03 4.65 1.46
N LEU A 15 0.88 3.98 1.58
CA LEU A 15 0.77 2.53 1.44
C LEU A 15 1.22 2.08 0.04
N ILE A 16 0.76 2.74 -1.02
CA ILE A 16 1.19 2.41 -2.40
C ILE A 16 2.71 2.57 -2.58
N VAL A 17 3.29 3.65 -2.06
CA VAL A 17 4.74 3.86 -2.12
C VAL A 17 5.47 2.78 -1.32
N LEU A 18 4.97 2.46 -0.12
CA LEU A 18 5.56 1.43 0.75
C LEU A 18 5.52 0.04 0.10
N GLY A 19 4.41 -0.33 -0.56
CA GLY A 19 4.31 -1.60 -1.28
C GLY A 19 5.34 -1.73 -2.40
N ASN A 20 5.59 -0.65 -3.15
CA ASN A 20 6.65 -0.62 -4.17
C ASN A 20 8.07 -0.68 -3.58
N VAL A 21 8.32 0.01 -2.47
CA VAL A 21 9.60 -0.10 -1.73
C VAL A 21 9.83 -1.54 -1.26
N LEU A 22 8.78 -2.21 -0.78
CA LEU A 22 8.86 -3.61 -0.35
C LEU A 22 9.23 -4.54 -1.50
N TYR A 23 8.74 -4.24 -2.71
CA TYR A 23 9.05 -4.99 -3.93
C TYR A 23 10.54 -4.90 -4.28
N VAL A 24 11.12 -3.71 -4.25
CA VAL A 24 12.57 -3.50 -4.47
C VAL A 24 13.39 -4.13 -3.35
N SER A 25 12.92 -4.02 -2.10
CA SER A 25 13.61 -4.59 -0.94
C SER A 25 13.73 -6.11 -1.03
N LYS A 26 12.71 -6.80 -1.57
CA LYS A 26 12.74 -8.24 -1.80
C LYS A 26 13.91 -8.66 -2.71
N ASP A 27 14.24 -7.89 -3.73
CA ASP A 27 15.36 -8.21 -4.63
C ASP A 27 16.73 -8.05 -3.94
N PHE A 28 16.84 -7.12 -2.97
CA PHE A 28 18.02 -7.04 -2.12
C PHE A 28 18.15 -8.25 -1.22
N PHE A 29 17.09 -8.66 -0.51
CA PHE A 29 17.15 -9.79 0.43
C PHE A 29 17.32 -11.15 -0.26
N CYS A 30 16.79 -11.31 -1.48
CA CYS A 30 16.92 -12.54 -2.28
C CYS A 30 18.39 -12.92 -2.55
N ASN A 31 19.30 -11.94 -2.57
CA ASN A 31 20.71 -12.16 -2.89
C ASN A 31 21.58 -12.50 -1.66
N ILE A 32 21.04 -12.47 -0.44
CA ILE A 32 21.84 -12.54 0.79
C ILE A 32 21.66 -13.88 1.52
N THR A 33 20.47 -14.50 1.45
CA THR A 33 20.13 -15.64 2.33
C THR A 33 19.39 -16.77 1.62
N PRO A 34 20.10 -17.67 0.90
CA PRO A 34 19.48 -18.89 0.38
C PRO A 34 19.17 -19.85 1.54
N SER A 35 17.89 -19.92 1.93
CA SER A 35 17.38 -20.84 2.96
C SER A 35 15.87 -21.00 2.81
N ASP A 36 15.31 -22.13 3.23
CA ASP A 36 13.86 -22.42 3.14
C ASP A 36 13.01 -21.35 3.86
N LEU A 37 13.50 -20.84 5.00
CA LEU A 37 12.88 -19.71 5.70
C LEU A 37 13.01 -18.40 4.92
N GLY A 38 14.12 -18.19 4.22
CA GLY A 38 14.33 -17.06 3.32
C GLY A 38 13.28 -17.03 2.22
N ASP A 39 13.02 -18.17 1.56
CA ASP A 39 12.01 -18.28 0.51
C ASP A 39 10.58 -18.03 1.03
N PHE A 40 10.27 -18.51 2.24
CA PHE A 40 9.00 -18.18 2.91
C PHE A 40 8.87 -16.68 3.17
N ILE A 41 9.90 -16.02 3.73
CA ILE A 41 9.88 -14.59 4.02
C ILE A 41 9.81 -13.76 2.74
N LEU A 42 10.49 -14.17 1.66
CA LEU A 42 10.42 -13.52 0.35
C LEU A 42 9.01 -13.63 -0.25
N GLY A 43 8.40 -14.82 -0.19
CA GLY A 43 7.01 -15.03 -0.61
C GLY A 43 6.00 -14.22 0.21
N LEU A 44 6.19 -14.19 1.53
CA LEU A 44 5.38 -13.38 2.45
C LEU A 44 5.54 -11.88 2.19
N SER A 45 6.76 -11.41 1.92
CA SER A 45 7.06 -10.02 1.58
C SER A 45 6.42 -9.61 0.25
N LEU A 46 6.45 -10.47 -0.77
CA LEU A 46 5.73 -10.26 -2.03
C LEU A 46 4.22 -10.18 -1.81
N GLY A 47 3.65 -11.11 -1.06
CA GLY A 47 2.23 -11.11 -0.71
C GLY A 47 1.82 -9.84 0.05
N LEU A 48 2.62 -9.40 1.02
CA LEU A 48 2.42 -8.15 1.75
C LEU A 48 2.54 -6.93 0.83
N GLY A 49 3.50 -6.89 -0.08
CA GLY A 49 3.68 -5.79 -1.03
C GLY A 49 2.45 -5.61 -1.93
N VAL A 50 1.93 -6.70 -2.48
CA VAL A 50 0.69 -6.69 -3.27
C VAL A 50 -0.51 -6.29 -2.40
N GLY A 51 -0.65 -6.87 -1.21
CA GLY A 51 -1.76 -6.58 -0.29
C GLY A 51 -1.80 -5.11 0.15
N ILE A 52 -0.65 -4.54 0.52
CA ILE A 52 -0.50 -3.13 0.89
C ILE A 52 -0.89 -2.21 -0.28
N ASN A 53 -0.48 -2.53 -1.50
CA ASN A 53 -0.86 -1.77 -2.70
C ASN A 53 -2.38 -1.80 -2.94
N VAL A 54 -3.02 -2.97 -2.84
CA VAL A 54 -4.47 -3.12 -2.99
C VAL A 54 -5.21 -2.29 -1.94
N ILE A 55 -4.82 -2.38 -0.66
CA ILE A 55 -5.42 -1.58 0.43
C ILE A 55 -5.24 -0.08 0.16
N GLY A 56 -4.05 0.33 -0.29
CA GLY A 56 -3.76 1.71 -0.64
C GLY A 56 -4.67 2.26 -1.75
N ILE A 57 -4.85 1.49 -2.84
CA ILE A 57 -5.77 1.84 -3.93
C ILE A 57 -7.20 1.96 -3.43
N ILE A 58 -7.68 1.01 -2.62
CA ILE A 58 -9.03 1.06 -2.04
C ILE A 58 -9.23 2.33 -1.20
N LEU A 59 -8.25 2.70 -0.36
CA LEU A 59 -8.32 3.93 0.43
C LEU A 59 -8.43 5.19 -0.45
N VAL A 60 -7.62 5.27 -1.51
CA VAL A 60 -7.64 6.38 -2.47
C VAL A 60 -8.99 6.43 -3.19
N PHE A 61 -9.51 5.29 -3.64
CA PHE A 61 -10.78 5.20 -4.35
C PHE A 61 -11.97 5.62 -3.47
N VAL A 62 -12.02 5.12 -2.23
CA VAL A 62 -13.01 5.51 -1.23
C VAL A 62 -12.94 7.01 -0.95
N TYR A 63 -11.74 7.59 -0.88
CA TYR A 63 -11.57 9.03 -0.71
C TYR A 63 -12.16 9.81 -1.90
N ILE A 64 -11.89 9.39 -3.14
CA ILE A 64 -12.40 10.05 -4.36
C ILE A 64 -13.93 10.04 -4.38
N ILE A 65 -14.58 8.88 -4.18
CA ILE A 65 -16.04 8.76 -4.14
C ILE A 65 -16.65 9.67 -3.06
N ARG A 66 -16.03 9.71 -1.87
CA ARG A 66 -16.52 10.54 -0.76
C ARG A 66 -16.31 12.04 -1.03
N LYS A 67 -15.30 12.42 -1.80
CA LYS A 67 -15.07 13.81 -2.23
C LYS A 67 -16.09 14.22 -3.29
N GLU A 68 -16.36 13.37 -4.26
CA GLU A 68 -17.35 13.59 -5.33
C GLU A 68 -18.76 13.80 -4.77
N LYS A 69 -19.21 12.95 -3.83
CA LYS A 69 -20.50 13.13 -3.13
C LYS A 69 -20.60 14.46 -2.40
N LYS A 70 -19.49 14.99 -1.88
CA LYS A 70 -19.47 16.29 -1.20
C LYS A 70 -19.58 17.46 -2.19
N TYR A 71 -19.03 17.31 -3.40
CA TYR A 71 -19.09 18.34 -4.44
C TYR A 71 -20.49 18.45 -5.04
N ARG A 72 -21.20 17.33 -5.24
CA ARG A 72 -22.60 17.32 -5.73
C ARG A 72 -23.66 17.82 -4.74
N GLN A 73 -23.30 18.07 -3.48
CA GLN A 73 -24.21 18.56 -2.43
C GLN A 73 -23.91 20.02 -2.03
N GLN A 74 -23.04 20.70 -2.77
CA GLN A 74 -22.78 22.14 -2.67
C GLN A 74 -23.35 22.84 -3.89
#